data_AF-A0A1G1T5E2-F1
#
_entry.id   AF-A0A1G1T5E2-F1
#
_cell.length_a   1.000
_cell.length_b   1.000
_cell.length_c   1.000
_cell.angle_alpha   90.00
_cell.angle_beta   90.00
_cell.angle_gamma   90.00
#
_symmetry.space_group_name_H-M   'P 1'
#
loop_
_entity.id
_entity.type
_entity.pdbx_description
1 polymer ?
#
loop_
_entity_poly.entity_id
_entity_poly.type
_entity_poly.pdbx_seq_one_letter_code
_entity_poly.pdbx_strand_id
1 'polypeptide(L)'
;MPTSHVHPLPAVPKLSRIGRALAGAQVLKETLSIIFLGLPLVKAAPLVLLSALPGVVLYLLHWHLALGRAGRVFATAVWVFTLLDELWGLLLFQELDSPTRNQVRLLHWSYFLGLAIILLALGELVWRWQRRRAKAQRNVHHQALLAARQRR
;
A
#
# COMPACT_ATOMS: atom_id res chain seq x y z
N MET A 1 -19.78 -36.28 25.66
CA MET A 1 -19.92 -35.21 24.66
C MET A 1 -18.52 -34.86 24.16
N PRO A 2 -18.19 -35.03 22.87
CA PRO A 2 -16.89 -34.64 22.36
C PRO A 2 -16.83 -33.11 22.26
N THR A 3 -15.89 -32.49 22.97
CA THR A 3 -15.58 -31.07 22.86
C THR A 3 -14.94 -30.82 21.51
N SER A 4 -15.70 -30.28 20.56
CA SER A 4 -15.18 -29.76 19.30
C SER A 4 -14.14 -28.69 19.61
N HIS A 5 -12.86 -29.06 19.58
CA HIS A 5 -11.75 -28.12 19.58
C HIS A 5 -11.80 -27.36 18.26
N VAL A 6 -12.55 -26.25 18.26
CA VAL A 6 -12.50 -25.26 17.18
C VAL A 6 -11.09 -24.69 17.20
N HIS A 7 -10.22 -25.21 16.33
CA HIS A 7 -8.93 -24.60 16.09
C HIS A 7 -9.18 -23.15 15.67
N PRO A 8 -8.69 -22.15 16.42
CA PRO A 8 -8.87 -20.76 16.04
C PRO A 8 -8.25 -20.57 14.65
N LEU A 9 -9.06 -20.11 13.69
CA LEU A 9 -8.59 -19.79 12.35
C LEU A 9 -7.36 -18.88 12.48
N PRO A 10 -6.29 -19.13 11.71
CA PRO A 10 -5.06 -18.36 11.83
C PRO A 10 -5.37 -16.89 11.60
N ALA A 11 -5.12 -16.07 12.62
CA ALA A 11 -5.39 -14.64 12.57
C ALA A 11 -4.72 -14.03 11.34
N VAL A 12 -5.51 -13.38 10.48
CA VAL A 12 -5.00 -12.74 9.26
C VAL A 12 -3.87 -11.78 9.64
N PRO A 13 -2.67 -11.92 9.07
CA PRO A 13 -1.55 -11.09 9.44
C PRO A 13 -1.85 -9.63 9.11
N LYS A 14 -2.06 -8.84 10.17
CA LYS A 14 -2.30 -7.39 10.10
C LYS A 14 -1.08 -6.65 9.58
N LEU A 15 -1.33 -5.45 9.06
CA LEU A 15 -0.29 -4.52 8.62
C LEU A 15 0.63 -4.12 9.79
N SER A 16 1.91 -3.87 9.49
CA SER A 16 2.88 -3.46 10.50
C SER A 16 2.74 -2.00 10.92
N ARG A 17 3.42 -1.59 12.00
CA ARG A 17 3.52 -0.16 12.37
C ARG A 17 4.11 0.69 11.24
N ILE A 18 5.15 0.19 10.56
CA ILE A 18 5.80 0.87 9.44
C ILE A 18 4.85 0.96 8.24
N GLY A 19 4.20 -0.14 7.86
CA GLY A 19 3.23 -0.14 6.76
C GLY A 19 2.04 0.80 7.01
N ARG A 20 1.59 0.93 8.27
CA ARG A 20 0.57 1.92 8.66
C ARG A 20 1.07 3.35 8.55
N ALA A 21 2.31 3.61 8.97
CA ALA A 21 2.92 4.92 8.85
C ALA A 21 3.11 5.33 7.37
N LEU A 22 3.54 4.39 6.51
CA LEU A 22 3.66 4.61 5.07
C LEU A 22 2.30 4.88 4.42
N ALA A 23 1.25 4.15 4.81
CA ALA A 23 -0.11 4.44 4.36
C ALA A 23 -0.58 5.84 4.82
N GLY A 24 -0.26 6.24 6.06
CA GLY A 24 -0.55 7.60 6.55
C GLY A 24 0.22 8.69 5.78
N ALA A 25 1.48 8.44 5.44
CA ALA A 25 2.28 9.35 4.61
C ALA A 25 1.68 9.48 3.20
N GLN A 26 1.19 8.38 2.63
CA GLN A 26 0.50 8.39 1.34
C GLN A 26 -0.80 9.20 1.39
N VAL A 27 -1.62 9.03 2.43
CA VAL A 27 -2.84 9.84 2.66
C VAL A 27 -2.51 11.33 2.74
N LEU A 28 -1.46 11.69 3.48
CA LEU A 28 -1.03 13.09 3.59
C LEU A 28 -0.59 13.64 2.24
N LYS A 29 0.24 12.89 1.49
CA LYS A 29 0.68 13.25 0.14
C LYS A 29 -0.50 13.44 -0.81
N GLU A 30 -1.46 12.53 -0.81
CA GLU A 30 -2.66 12.57 -1.65
C GLU A 30 -3.53 13.77 -1.27
N THR A 31 -3.69 14.06 0.01
CA THR A 31 -4.43 15.23 0.51
C THR A 31 -3.79 16.53 0.00
N LEU A 32 -2.46 16.66 0.13
CA LEU A 32 -1.73 17.82 -0.39
C LEU A 32 -1.88 17.92 -1.92
N SER A 33 -1.82 16.79 -2.63
CA SER A 33 -1.99 16.76 -4.09
C SER A 33 -3.39 17.20 -4.51
N ILE A 34 -4.44 16.74 -3.81
CA ILE A 34 -5.82 17.16 -4.07
C ILE A 34 -5.96 18.68 -3.84
N ILE A 35 -5.41 19.22 -2.76
CA ILE A 35 -5.53 20.65 -2.44
C ILE A 35 -4.77 21.52 -3.45
N PHE A 36 -3.51 21.20 -3.74
CA PHE A 36 -2.62 22.06 -4.52
C PHE A 36 -2.66 21.81 -6.03
N LEU A 37 -3.09 20.63 -6.47
CA LEU A 37 -3.13 20.24 -7.89
C LEU A 37 -4.55 19.91 -8.34
N GLY A 38 -5.30 19.13 -7.54
CA GLY A 38 -6.66 18.70 -7.87
C GLY A 38 -7.68 19.84 -7.90
N LEU A 39 -7.76 20.66 -6.86
CA LEU A 39 -8.73 21.77 -6.77
C LEU A 39 -8.55 22.80 -7.90
N PRO A 40 -7.33 23.26 -8.24
CA PRO A 40 -7.13 24.11 -9.42
C PRO A 40 -7.58 23.45 -10.72
N LEU A 41 -7.28 22.16 -10.90
CA LEU A 41 -7.60 21.42 -12.12
C LEU A 41 -9.12 21.24 -12.31
N VAL A 42 -9.85 20.93 -11.24
CA VAL A 42 -11.32 20.78 -11.26
C VAL A 42 -12.00 22.11 -11.58
N LYS A 43 -11.48 23.24 -11.07
CA LYS A 43 -11.99 24.57 -11.43
C LYS A 43 -11.83 24.89 -12.91
N ALA A 44 -10.72 24.45 -13.51
CA ALA A 44 -10.44 24.68 -14.93
C ALA A 44 -11.18 23.70 -15.84
N ALA A 45 -11.34 22.44 -15.43
CA ALA A 45 -11.93 21.37 -16.22
C ALA A 45 -12.72 20.38 -15.33
N PRO A 46 -14.02 20.63 -15.08
CA PRO A 46 -14.82 19.83 -14.14
C PRO A 46 -14.95 18.35 -14.52
N LEU A 47 -14.95 18.05 -15.82
CA LEU A 47 -15.04 16.68 -16.33
C LEU A 47 -13.84 15.80 -15.94
N VAL A 48 -12.69 16.42 -15.61
CA VAL A 48 -11.49 15.71 -15.11
C VAL A 48 -11.74 15.05 -13.75
N LEU A 49 -12.79 15.46 -13.02
CA LEU A 49 -13.19 14.81 -11.77
C LEU A 49 -13.53 13.33 -11.96
N LEU A 50 -14.08 12.95 -13.13
CA LEU A 50 -14.38 11.55 -13.45
C LEU A 50 -13.10 10.72 -13.56
N SER A 51 -12.06 11.26 -14.18
CA SER A 51 -10.74 10.59 -14.25
C SER A 51 -10.02 10.53 -12.91
N ALA A 52 -10.39 11.36 -11.94
CA ALA A 52 -9.82 11.35 -10.59
C ALA A 52 -10.46 10.29 -9.65
N LEU A 53 -11.57 9.66 -10.06
CA LEU A 53 -12.29 8.67 -9.24
C LEU A 53 -11.39 7.50 -8.77
N PRO A 54 -10.54 6.89 -9.61
CA PRO A 54 -9.63 5.84 -9.16
C PRO A 54 -8.72 6.29 -8.01
N GLY A 55 -8.13 7.49 -8.13
CA GLY A 55 -7.31 8.09 -7.08
C GLY A 55 -8.08 8.35 -5.78
N VAL A 56 -9.34 8.78 -5.85
CA VAL A 56 -10.19 8.96 -4.66
C VAL A 56 -10.48 7.63 -3.97
N VAL A 57 -10.76 6.58 -4.73
CA VAL A 57 -10.94 5.23 -4.17
C VAL A 57 -9.66 4.78 -3.47
N LEU A 58 -8.50 4.95 -4.12
CA LEU A 58 -7.21 4.60 -3.53
C LEU A 58 -6.92 5.40 -2.24
N TYR A 59 -7.24 6.68 -2.22
CA TYR A 59 -7.13 7.51 -1.01
C TYR A 59 -7.91 6.94 0.18
N LEU A 60 -9.16 6.51 -0.04
CA LEU A 60 -9.96 5.86 1.00
C LEU A 60 -9.36 4.51 1.43
N LEU A 61 -8.82 3.75 0.49
CA LEU A 61 -8.14 2.49 0.78
C LEU A 61 -6.87 2.71 1.61
N HIS A 62 -6.06 3.73 1.32
CA HIS A 62 -4.90 4.09 2.14
C HIS A 62 -5.30 4.54 3.55
N TRP A 63 -6.40 5.27 3.69
CA TRP A 63 -6.98 5.57 5.00
C TRP A 63 -7.33 4.30 5.78
N HIS A 64 -7.95 3.32 5.11
CA HIS A 64 -8.26 2.03 5.70
C HIS A 64 -6.99 1.25 6.11
N LEU A 65 -5.92 1.32 5.29
CA LEU A 65 -4.61 0.75 5.63
C LEU A 65 -3.97 1.45 6.84
N ALA A 66 -4.01 2.79 6.89
CA ALA A 66 -3.45 3.60 7.97
C ALA A 66 -4.11 3.27 9.33
N LEU A 67 -5.42 3.03 9.33
CA LEU A 67 -6.18 2.59 10.51
C LEU A 67 -5.82 1.16 10.96
N GLY A 68 -5.03 0.41 10.19
CA GLY A 68 -4.58 -0.94 10.54
C GLY A 68 -5.68 -2.01 10.47
N ARG A 69 -6.77 -1.71 9.75
CA ARG A 69 -7.94 -2.60 9.60
C ARG A 69 -7.76 -3.64 8.49
N ALA A 70 -6.72 -3.50 7.67
CA ALA A 70 -6.45 -4.38 6.55
C ALA A 70 -5.45 -5.51 6.83
N GLY A 71 -5.69 -6.65 6.16
CA GLY A 71 -4.73 -7.74 6.04
C GLY A 71 -3.67 -7.50 4.96
N ARG A 72 -2.59 -8.28 5.00
CA ARG A 72 -1.44 -8.15 4.09
C ARG A 72 -1.79 -8.23 2.59
N VAL A 73 -2.66 -9.18 2.19
CA VAL A 73 -3.01 -9.40 0.78
C VAL A 73 -3.70 -8.18 0.21
N PHE A 74 -4.69 -7.68 0.94
CA PHE A 74 -5.39 -6.43 0.60
C PHE A 74 -4.42 -5.26 0.51
N ALA A 75 -3.52 -5.09 1.50
CA ALA A 75 -2.51 -4.04 1.45
C ALA A 75 -1.60 -4.13 0.23
N THR A 76 -1.20 -5.36 -0.17
CA THR A 76 -0.38 -5.57 -1.37
C THR A 76 -1.14 -5.15 -2.62
N ALA A 77 -2.41 -5.54 -2.74
CA ALA A 77 -3.26 -5.14 -3.87
C ALA A 77 -3.40 -3.62 -3.94
N VAL A 78 -3.70 -2.96 -2.82
CA VAL A 78 -3.79 -1.50 -2.75
C VAL A 78 -2.50 -0.85 -3.25
N TRP A 79 -1.33 -1.23 -2.73
CA TRP A 79 -0.06 -0.65 -3.16
C TRP A 79 0.27 -0.88 -4.64
N VAL A 80 -0.14 -2.03 -5.22
CA VAL A 80 0.01 -2.30 -6.65
C VAL A 80 -0.91 -1.40 -7.47
N PHE A 81 -2.18 -1.25 -7.07
CA PHE A 81 -3.09 -0.32 -7.76
C PHE A 81 -2.63 1.13 -7.63
N THR A 82 -2.10 1.55 -6.48
CA THR A 82 -1.50 2.88 -6.30
C THR A 82 -0.32 3.11 -7.24
N LEU A 83 0.52 2.09 -7.46
CA LEU A 83 1.60 2.19 -8.44
C LEU A 83 1.07 2.39 -9.86
N LEU A 84 0.04 1.62 -10.24
CA LEU A 84 -0.57 1.75 -11.57
C LEU A 84 -1.24 3.12 -11.75
N ASP A 85 -1.91 3.63 -10.72
CA ASP A 85 -2.56 4.94 -10.73
C ASP A 85 -1.55 6.08 -10.84
N GLU A 86 -0.43 6.03 -10.10
CA GLU A 86 0.67 7.00 -10.24
C GLU A 86 1.30 6.93 -11.64
N LEU A 87 1.52 5.75 -12.19
CA LEU A 87 2.03 5.61 -13.57
C LEU A 87 1.05 6.16 -14.60
N TRP A 88 -0.25 5.92 -14.40
CA TRP A 88 -1.31 6.44 -15.26
C TRP A 88 -1.39 7.97 -15.22
N GLY A 89 -1.35 8.56 -14.03
CA GLY A 89 -1.31 10.01 -13.86
C GLY A 89 -0.08 10.64 -14.53
N LEU A 90 1.07 9.95 -14.48
CA LEU A 90 2.30 10.44 -15.11
C LEU A 90 2.19 10.48 -16.63
N LEU A 91 1.52 9.50 -17.24
CA LEU A 91 1.23 9.48 -18.67
C LEU A 91 0.26 10.61 -19.06
N LEU A 92 -0.86 10.76 -18.35
CA LEU A 92 -1.84 11.82 -18.60
C LEU A 92 -1.21 13.23 -18.49
N PHE A 93 -0.24 13.42 -17.60
CA PHE A 93 0.42 14.70 -17.45
C PHE A 93 1.33 15.07 -18.63
N GLN A 94 1.90 14.10 -19.35
CA GLN A 94 2.72 14.39 -20.53
C GLN A 94 1.89 14.96 -21.68
N GLU A 95 0.57 14.72 -21.68
CA GLU A 95 -0.37 15.17 -22.72
C GLU A 95 -1.03 16.52 -22.39
N LEU A 96 -0.84 17.07 -21.19
CA LEU A 96 -1.43 18.34 -20.78
C LEU A 96 -0.59 19.54 -21.25
N ASP A 97 -1.06 20.22 -22.28
CA ASP A 97 -0.53 21.50 -22.75
C ASP A 97 -0.75 22.59 -21.67
N SER A 98 0.34 23.21 -21.20
CA SER A 98 0.40 24.45 -20.39
C SER A 98 0.31 24.43 -18.84
N PRO A 99 1.01 23.55 -18.10
CA PRO A 99 1.22 23.76 -16.66
C PRO A 99 2.23 24.89 -16.39
N THR A 100 1.99 25.71 -15.37
CA THR A 100 2.99 26.71 -14.91
C THR A 100 4.24 26.00 -14.37
N ARG A 101 5.45 26.58 -14.54
CA ARG A 101 6.73 25.98 -14.06
C ARG A 101 6.70 25.49 -12.61
N ASN A 102 5.98 26.19 -11.73
CA ASN A 102 5.84 25.81 -10.32
C ASN A 102 4.95 24.59 -10.13
N GLN A 103 3.87 24.45 -10.90
CA GLN A 103 3.01 23.26 -10.88
C GLN A 103 3.77 22.04 -11.39
N VAL A 104 4.57 22.18 -12.45
CA VAL A 104 5.44 21.10 -12.97
C VAL A 104 6.40 20.60 -11.89
N ARG A 105 7.08 21.52 -11.19
CA ARG A 105 8.02 21.16 -10.12
C ARG A 105 7.32 20.50 -8.93
N LEU A 106 6.20 21.05 -8.47
CA LEU A 106 5.42 20.49 -7.37
C LEU A 106 4.92 19.08 -7.71
N LEU A 107 4.45 18.89 -8.95
CA LEU A 107 3.97 17.62 -9.45
C LEU A 107 5.11 16.59 -9.54
N HIS A 108 6.27 16.97 -10.05
CA HIS A 108 7.44 16.09 -10.11
C HIS A 108 7.86 15.61 -8.71
N TRP A 109 7.88 16.50 -7.73
CA TRP A 109 8.14 16.12 -6.33
C TRP A 109 7.04 15.23 -5.74
N SER A 110 5.79 15.51 -6.08
CA SER A 110 4.64 14.69 -5.68
C SER A 110 4.77 13.25 -6.20
N TYR A 111 5.08 13.08 -7.49
CA TYR A 111 5.32 11.76 -8.10
C TYR A 111 6.51 11.04 -7.49
N PHE A 112 7.64 11.73 -7.34
CA PHE A 112 8.84 11.14 -6.77
C PHE A 112 8.61 10.65 -5.33
N LEU A 113 7.91 11.46 -4.52
CA LEU A 113 7.57 11.10 -3.15
C LEU A 113 6.58 9.92 -3.11
N GLY A 114 5.56 9.91 -3.97
CA GLY A 114 4.61 8.80 -4.11
C GLY A 114 5.31 7.48 -4.44
N LEU A 115 6.15 7.48 -5.47
CA LEU A 115 6.96 6.32 -5.87
C LEU A 115 7.85 5.83 -4.73
N ALA A 116 8.54 6.72 -4.02
CA ALA A 116 9.38 6.36 -2.89
C ALA A 116 8.57 5.66 -1.78
N ILE A 117 7.39 6.19 -1.43
CA ILE A 117 6.51 5.59 -0.40
C ILE A 117 6.04 4.19 -0.85
N ILE A 118 5.58 4.06 -2.10
CA ILE A 118 5.09 2.79 -2.67
C ILE A 118 6.20 1.73 -2.65
N LEU A 119 7.41 2.07 -3.10
CA LEU A 119 8.55 1.15 -3.12
C LEU A 119 8.94 0.71 -1.71
N LEU A 120 8.97 1.64 -0.75
CA LEU A 120 9.23 1.31 0.65
C LEU A 120 8.15 0.38 1.23
N ALA A 121 6.88 0.62 0.90
CA ALA A 121 5.78 -0.18 1.41
C ALA A 121 5.77 -1.60 0.83
N LEU A 122 5.98 -1.74 -0.49
CA LEU A 122 6.12 -3.03 -1.14
C LEU A 122 7.35 -3.78 -0.65
N GLY A 123 8.49 -3.09 -0.52
CA GLY A 123 9.72 -3.67 0.05
C GLY A 123 9.52 -4.18 1.47
N GLU A 124 8.81 -3.44 2.32
CA GLU A 124 8.46 -3.84 3.67
C GLU A 124 7.60 -5.11 3.71
N LEU A 125 6.59 -5.18 2.84
CA LEU A 125 5.70 -6.32 2.71
C LEU A 125 6.45 -7.59 2.26
N VAL A 126 7.30 -7.46 1.23
CA VAL A 126 8.12 -8.56 0.69
C VAL A 126 9.13 -9.03 1.73
N TRP A 127 9.84 -8.12 2.38
CA TRP A 127 10.81 -8.44 3.42
C TRP A 127 10.17 -9.22 4.58
N ARG A 128 9.01 -8.77 5.07
CA ARG A 128 8.27 -9.47 6.13
C ARG A 128 7.74 -10.82 5.71
N TRP A 129 7.42 -11.00 4.43
CA TRP A 129 6.99 -12.29 3.90
C TRP A 129 8.15 -13.28 3.86
N GLN A 130 9.31 -12.88 3.33
CA GLN A 130 10.51 -13.71 3.32
C GLN A 130 10.96 -14.09 4.73
N ARG A 131 11.01 -13.13 5.67
CA ARG A 131 11.39 -13.40 7.06
C ARG A 131 10.46 -14.41 7.74
N ARG A 132 9.15 -14.31 7.47
CA ARG A 132 8.15 -15.26 8.03
C ARG A 132 8.29 -16.66 7.42
N ARG A 133 8.51 -16.77 6.11
CA ARG A 133 8.79 -18.06 5.45
C ARG A 133 10.03 -18.73 6.05
N ALA A 134 11.11 -17.99 6.20
CA ALA A 134 12.35 -18.51 6.79
C ALA A 134 12.14 -19.00 8.23
N LYS A 135 11.39 -18.26 9.06
CA LYS A 135 11.07 -18.68 10.43
C LYS A 135 10.19 -19.94 10.46
N ALA A 136 9.19 -20.03 9.59
CA ALA A 136 8.33 -21.20 9.49
C ALA A 136 9.13 -22.46 9.10
N GLN A 137 10.02 -22.36 8.12
CA GLN A 137 10.90 -23.47 7.71
C GLN A 137 11.82 -23.92 8.85
N ARG A 138 12.42 -22.98 9.61
CA ARG A 138 13.25 -23.30 10.78
C ARG A 138 12.44 -24.03 11.86
N ASN A 139 11.22 -23.59 12.14
CA ASN A 139 10.37 -24.24 13.14
C ASN A 139 9.99 -25.67 12.74
N VAL A 140 9.67 -25.90 11.46
CA VAL A 140 9.38 -27.25 10.94
C VAL A 140 10.61 -28.16 11.06
N HIS A 141 11.79 -27.65 10.70
CA HIS A 141 13.04 -28.42 10.84
C HIS A 141 13.35 -28.75 12.30
N HIS A 142 13.16 -27.79 13.21
CA HIS A 142 13.36 -28.00 14.64
C HIS A 142 12.36 -29.02 15.23
N GLN A 143 11.10 -29.00 14.79
CA GLN A 143 10.10 -29.99 15.18
C GLN A 143 10.45 -31.38 14.66
N ALA A 144 10.92 -31.48 13.41
CA ALA A 144 11.37 -32.75 12.82
C ALA A 144 12.56 -33.35 13.59
N LEU A 145 13.53 -32.52 14.00
CA LEU A 145 14.67 -32.95 14.82
C LEU A 145 14.26 -33.42 16.21
N LEU A 146 13.32 -32.73 16.87
CA LEU A 146 12.79 -33.13 18.17
C LEU A 146 12.02 -34.46 18.08
N ALA A 147 11.19 -34.62 17.05
CA ALA A 147 10.45 -35.87 16.81
C ALA A 147 11.39 -37.05 16.52
N ALA A 148 12.50 -36.81 15.81
CA ALA A 148 13.51 -37.85 15.54
C ALA A 148 14.26 -38.29 16.82
N ARG A 149 14.50 -37.37 17.76
CA ARG A 149 15.14 -37.70 19.06
C ARG A 149 14.22 -38.49 19.99
N GLN A 150 12.91 -38.24 19.97
CA GLN A 150 11.96 -38.96 20.82
C GLN A 150 11.70 -40.42 20.39
N ARG A 151 12.14 -40.81 19.18
CA ARG A 151 12.02 -42.18 18.65
C ARG A 151 13.25 -43.05 18.91
N ARG A 152 14.29 -42.51 19.56
CA ARG A 152 15.48 -43.24 20.00
C ARG A 152 15.44 -43.38 21.52
#